data_AF-A0A3M2L3F9-F1
#
_entry.id   AF-A0A3M2L3F9-F1
#
_cell.length_a   1.000
_cell.length_b   1.000
_cell.length_c   1.000
_cell.angle_alpha   90.00
_cell.angle_beta   90.00
_cell.angle_gamma   90.00
#
_symmetry.space_group_name_H-M   'P 1'
#
loop_
_entity.id
_entity.type
_entity.pdbx_description
1 polymer ?
#
loop_
_entity_poly.entity_id
_entity_poly.type
_entity_poly.pdbx_seq_one_letter_code
_entity_poly.pdbx_strand_id
1 'polypeptide(L)'
;MWSEAADLELLMDRLAAAGVAMLLRVDVERFDAGRPHWTVLLSGPALYPDNTIRVDAHGLGTGITRGLQRLREHDGDWEWLDDWV
;
A
#
# COMPACT_ATOMS: atom_id res chain seq x y z
N MET A 1 0.02 -19.20 -13.73
CA MET A 1 0.78 -17.97 -14.03
C MET A 1 -0.16 -16.84 -13.68
N TRP A 2 0.02 -16.26 -12.50
CA TRP A 2 -0.86 -15.22 -11.95
C TRP A 2 -0.47 -13.86 -12.58
N SER A 3 -1.42 -12.96 -12.74
CA SER A 3 -1.18 -11.61 -13.28
C SER A 3 -1.14 -10.60 -12.14
N GLU A 4 -0.17 -9.68 -12.13
CA GLU A 4 0.00 -8.63 -11.10
C GLU A 4 -1.30 -7.87 -10.75
N ALA A 5 -2.22 -7.72 -11.71
CA ALA A 5 -3.50 -7.05 -11.49
C ALA A 5 -4.45 -7.84 -10.57
N ALA A 6 -4.51 -9.17 -10.71
CA ALA A 6 -5.37 -10.03 -9.89
C ALA A 6 -4.84 -10.12 -8.44
N ASP A 7 -3.52 -10.10 -8.28
CA ASP A 7 -2.87 -10.07 -6.97
C ASP A 7 -3.14 -8.72 -6.27
N LEU A 8 -3.12 -7.61 -7.01
CA LEU A 8 -3.45 -6.30 -6.44
C LEU A 8 -4.91 -6.20 -5.98
N GLU A 9 -5.85 -6.70 -6.77
CA GLU A 9 -7.28 -6.71 -6.41
C GLU A 9 -7.51 -7.50 -5.11
N LEU A 10 -6.92 -8.70 -5.00
CA LEU A 10 -7.02 -9.53 -3.81
C LEU A 10 -6.40 -8.85 -2.58
N LEU A 11 -5.25 -8.15 -2.74
CA LEU A 11 -4.66 -7.37 -1.66
C LEU A 11 -5.61 -6.28 -1.18
N MET A 12 -6.22 -5.54 -2.11
CA MET A 12 -7.14 -4.46 -1.79
C MET A 12 -8.39 -4.97 -1.06
N ASP A 13 -8.92 -6.12 -1.45
CA ASP A 13 -10.03 -6.78 -0.75
C ASP A 13 -9.66 -7.16 0.68
N ARG A 14 -8.46 -7.71 0.88
CA ARG A 14 -7.96 -8.08 2.22
C ARG A 14 -7.76 -6.86 3.11
N LEU A 15 -7.20 -5.78 2.57
CA LEU A 15 -7.06 -4.50 3.28
C LEU A 15 -8.43 -3.94 3.68
N ALA A 16 -9.40 -3.95 2.76
CA ALA A 16 -10.76 -3.48 3.02
C ALA A 16 -11.44 -4.29 4.13
N ALA A 17 -11.29 -5.62 4.11
CA ALA A 17 -11.79 -6.50 5.16
C ALA A 17 -11.16 -6.23 6.54
N ALA A 18 -9.91 -5.73 6.55
CA ALA A 18 -9.21 -5.29 7.75
C ALA A 18 -9.47 -3.82 8.13
N GLY A 19 -10.40 -3.13 7.45
CA GLY A 19 -10.74 -1.73 7.73
C GLY A 19 -9.70 -0.72 7.25
N VAL A 20 -8.86 -1.09 6.29
CA VAL A 20 -7.84 -0.24 5.67
C VAL A 20 -8.23 0.08 4.23
N ALA A 21 -8.37 1.37 3.91
CA ALA A 21 -8.51 1.85 2.55
C ALA A 21 -7.12 2.00 1.91
N MET A 22 -7.00 1.65 0.63
CA MET A 22 -5.79 1.88 -0.18
C MET A 22 -6.10 2.84 -1.33
N LEU A 23 -5.27 3.86 -1.51
CA LEU A 23 -5.23 4.72 -2.69
C LEU A 23 -3.87 4.58 -3.36
N LEU A 24 -3.91 4.33 -4.66
CA LEU A 24 -2.75 4.31 -5.54
C LEU A 24 -2.86 5.49 -6.51
N ARG A 25 -1.80 6.29 -6.61
CA ARG A 25 -1.73 7.41 -7.55
C ARG A 25 -0.39 7.40 -8.27
N VAL A 26 -0.44 7.66 -9.58
CA VAL A 26 0.73 7.99 -10.38
C VAL A 26 0.71 9.49 -10.72
N ASP A 27 1.87 10.13 -10.62
CA ASP A 27 2.07 11.55 -10.93
C ASP A 27 3.02 11.71 -12.13
N VAL A 28 2.46 12.13 -13.27
CA VAL A 28 3.18 12.22 -14.55
C VAL A 28 4.29 13.26 -14.50
N GLU A 29 4.07 14.40 -13.83
CA GLU A 29 5.09 15.44 -13.71
C GLU A 29 6.29 14.97 -12.88
N ARG A 30 6.05 14.12 -11.87
CA ARG A 30 7.14 13.48 -11.11
C ARG A 30 7.87 12.44 -11.95
N PHE A 31 7.15 11.69 -12.77
CA PHE A 31 7.75 10.71 -13.68
C PHE A 31 8.71 11.39 -14.66
N ASP A 32 8.24 12.43 -15.35
CA ASP A 32 9.04 13.19 -16.32
C ASP A 32 10.27 13.87 -15.68
N ALA A 33 10.15 14.26 -14.41
CA ALA A 33 11.26 14.82 -13.63
C ALA A 33 12.20 13.76 -13.02
N GLY A 34 12.00 12.47 -13.29
CA GLY A 34 12.80 11.38 -12.72
C GLY A 34 12.67 11.23 -11.20
N ARG A 35 11.55 11.67 -10.61
CA ARG A 35 11.26 11.62 -9.17
C ARG A 35 10.38 10.40 -8.81
N PRO A 36 10.26 10.05 -7.52
CA PRO A 36 9.25 9.09 -7.07
C PRO A 36 7.85 9.52 -7.50
N HIS A 37 7.24 8.77 -8.41
CA HIS A 37 6.00 9.13 -9.10
C HIS A 37 4.80 8.29 -8.69
N TRP A 38 5.02 7.18 -7.99
CA TRP A 38 3.96 6.43 -7.34
C TRP A 38 3.75 6.93 -5.92
N THR A 39 2.49 7.13 -5.55
CA THR A 39 2.05 7.31 -4.17
C THR A 39 1.16 6.15 -3.78
N VAL A 40 1.51 5.47 -2.69
CA VAL A 40 0.66 4.53 -1.97
C VAL A 40 0.20 5.21 -0.69
N LEU A 41 -1.11 5.30 -0.50
CA LEU A 41 -1.73 5.82 0.71
C LEU A 41 -2.60 4.72 1.31
N LEU A 42 -2.30 4.32 2.54
CA LEU A 42 -3.17 3.49 3.36
C LEU A 42 -3.84 4.39 4.39
N SER A 43 -5.12 4.20 4.67
CA SER A 43 -5.83 4.97 5.68
C SER A 43 -6.92 4.15 6.35
N GLY A 44 -7.25 4.49 7.59
CA GLY A 44 -8.35 3.84 8.31
C GLY A 44 -8.15 3.81 9.82
N PRO A 45 -9.20 3.43 10.57
CA PRO A 45 -9.15 3.35 12.03
C PRO A 45 -8.15 2.31 12.54
N ALA A 46 -7.84 1.27 11.75
CA ALA A 46 -6.82 0.28 12.08
C ALA A 46 -5.39 0.85 12.14
N LEU A 47 -5.19 2.10 11.71
CA LEU A 47 -3.91 2.81 11.73
C LEU A 47 -3.82 3.85 12.86
N TYR A 48 -4.69 3.79 13.86
CA TYR A 48 -4.63 4.72 15.00
C TYR A 48 -3.24 4.65 15.69
N PRO A 49 -2.67 5.79 16.14
CA PRO A 49 -3.21 7.15 16.11
C PRO A 49 -2.98 7.92 14.80
N ASP A 50 -2.09 7.46 13.94
CA ASP A 50 -1.66 8.20 12.75
C ASP A 50 -2.72 8.21 11.63
N ASN A 51 -3.64 7.24 11.66
CA ASN A 51 -4.77 7.01 10.75
C ASN A 51 -4.39 6.86 9.26
N THR A 52 -3.14 7.10 8.89
CA THR A 52 -2.65 7.11 7.51
C THR A 52 -1.19 6.69 7.40
N ILE A 53 -0.86 5.97 6.34
CA ILE A 53 0.50 5.67 5.91
C ILE A 53 0.66 6.18 4.48
N ARG A 54 1.63 7.05 4.22
CA ARG A 54 1.97 7.53 2.88
C ARG A 54 3.38 7.08 2.49
N VAL A 55 3.50 6.46 1.33
CA VAL A 55 4.77 6.08 0.71
C VAL A 55 4.84 6.63 -0.71
N ASP A 56 5.87 7.41 -1.00
CA ASP A 56 6.22 7.80 -2.37
C ASP A 56 7.38 6.90 -2.86
N ALA A 57 7.26 6.34 -4.07
CA ALA A 57 8.22 5.39 -4.64
C ALA A 57 8.40 5.56 -6.16
N HIS A 58 9.51 5.06 -6.69
CA HIS A 58 9.75 5.01 -8.14
C HIS A 58 9.02 3.84 -8.82
N GLY A 59 8.46 2.90 -8.07
CA GLY A 59 7.73 1.76 -8.61
C GLY A 59 6.58 1.36 -7.70
N LEU A 60 5.48 0.90 -8.30
CA LEU A 60 4.27 0.52 -7.59
C LEU A 60 4.55 -0.58 -6.55
N GLY A 61 5.17 -1.69 -6.95
CA GLY A 61 5.49 -2.81 -6.06
C GLY A 61 6.31 -2.37 -4.85
N THR A 62 7.38 -1.58 -5.06
CA THR A 62 8.17 -1.03 -3.95
C THR A 62 7.34 -0.14 -3.01
N GLY A 63 6.43 0.66 -3.56
CA GLY A 63 5.50 1.47 -2.77
C GLY A 63 4.57 0.62 -1.92
N ILE A 64 4.00 -0.44 -2.51
CA ILE A 64 3.10 -1.39 -1.83
C ILE A 64 3.87 -2.11 -0.71
N THR A 65 4.99 -2.76 -1.01
CA THR A 65 5.78 -3.50 -0.02
C THR A 65 6.14 -2.63 1.18
N ARG A 66 6.63 -1.40 0.95
CA ARG A 66 6.96 -0.46 2.04
C ARG A 66 5.73 -0.01 2.81
N GLY A 67 4.59 0.17 2.14
CA GLY A 67 3.31 0.49 2.78
C GLY A 67 2.85 -0.63 3.72
N LEU A 68 2.91 -1.88 3.25
CA LEU A 68 2.55 -3.06 4.03
C LEU A 68 3.52 -3.30 5.20
N GLN A 69 4.83 -3.10 4.99
CA GLN A 69 5.82 -3.17 6.07
C GLN A 69 5.50 -2.17 7.19
N ARG A 70 5.15 -0.93 6.85
CA ARG A 70 4.72 0.07 7.85
C ARG A 70 3.39 -0.27 8.49
N LEU A 71 2.44 -0.85 7.74
CA LEU A 71 1.17 -1.29 8.29
C LEU A 71 1.37 -2.32 9.42
N ARG A 72 2.36 -3.23 9.27
CA ARG A 72 2.73 -4.21 10.31
C ARG A 72 3.28 -3.60 11.59
N GLU A 73 3.74 -2.36 11.55
CA GLU A 73 4.25 -1.66 12.74
C GLU A 73 3.12 -1.13 13.62
N HIS A 74 1.86 -1.12 13.13
CA HIS A 74 0.67 -0.75 13.90
C HIS A 74 0.05 -1.95 14.64
N ASP A 75 -0.65 -1.67 15.74
CA ASP A 75 -1.43 -2.68 16.46
C ASP A 75 -2.55 -3.24 15.57
N GLY A 76 -2.62 -4.56 15.41
CA GLY A 76 -3.65 -5.25 14.65
C GLY A 76 -3.28 -6.66 14.21
N ASP A 77 -4.25 -7.38 13.64
CA ASP A 77 -4.06 -8.75 13.15
C ASP A 77 -3.47 -8.74 11.74
N TRP A 78 -2.14 -8.62 11.66
CA TRP A 78 -1.39 -8.43 10.41
C TRP A 78 -0.59 -9.66 9.96
N GLU A 79 -0.84 -10.84 10.52
CA GLU A 79 -0.14 -12.08 10.17
C GLU A 79 -0.32 -12.44 8.69
N TRP A 80 -1.50 -12.18 8.12
CA TRP A 80 -1.81 -12.43 6.71
C TRP A 80 -0.98 -11.60 5.71
N LEU A 81 -0.27 -10.56 6.17
CA LEU A 81 0.65 -9.80 5.32
C LEU A 81 1.91 -10.58 4.94
N ASP A 82 2.19 -11.75 5.55
CA ASP A 82 3.32 -12.62 5.19
C ASP A 82 3.22 -13.17 3.77
N ASP A 83 2.01 -13.25 3.23
CA ASP A 83 1.78 -13.67 1.84
C ASP A 83 2.19 -12.58 0.82
N TRP A 84 2.52 -11.37 1.28
CA TRP A 84 2.67 -10.17 0.44
C TRP A 84 4.01 -9.41 0.60
N VAL A 85 4.77 -9.67 1.68
CA VAL A 85 5.96 -8.90 2.08
C VAL A 85 7.20 -9.78 2.17
#